data_AF-A0A376FBU3-F1
#
_entry.id   AF-A0A376FBU3-F1
#
_cell.length_a   1.000
_cell.length_b   1.000
_cell.length_c   1.000
_cell.angle_alpha   90.00
_cell.angle_beta   90.00
_cell.angle_gamma   90.00
#
_symmetry.space_group_name_H-M   'P 1'
#
loop_
_entity.id
_entity.type
_entity.pdbx_description
1 polymer ?
#
loop_
_entity_poly.entity_id
_entity_poly.type
_entity_poly.pdbx_seq_one_letter_code
_entity_poly.pdbx_strand_id
1 'polypeptide(L)'
;MELGGKAPVIVFDDADLDAVVEGVRTFGFYNAGQDCTAACRIYAQKGIYAALVEKLGAAVASLKMGAPEDASTELGPLSSTAHLSRVCKAVDEAKALGHIRVVTGGSKKEGAGYYFQPTLLAGAKQDDAIVQREVFGRW
;
A
#
# COMPACT_ATOMS: atom_id res chain seq x y z
N MET A 1 9.41 22.54 -9.59
CA MET A 1 9.90 21.73 -8.45
C MET A 1 8.92 20.58 -8.28
N GLU A 2 9.41 19.35 -8.12
CA GLU A 2 8.60 18.15 -7.84
C GLU A 2 8.89 17.72 -6.40
N LEU A 3 7.90 17.83 -5.49
CA LEU A 3 8.12 17.79 -4.03
C LEU A 3 7.38 16.65 -3.31
N GLY A 4 6.92 15.63 -4.04
CA GLY A 4 6.17 14.49 -3.50
C GLY A 4 4.69 14.50 -3.91
N GLY A 5 4.00 13.37 -3.67
CA GLY A 5 2.63 13.18 -4.13
C GLY A 5 1.79 12.23 -3.25
N LYS A 6 0.47 12.33 -3.37
CA LYS A 6 -0.47 11.41 -2.71
C LYS A 6 -1.63 11.09 -3.65
N ALA A 7 -1.29 10.37 -4.73
CA ALA A 7 -2.17 10.17 -5.88
C ALA A 7 -3.50 9.50 -5.46
N PRO A 8 -4.65 10.17 -5.66
CA PRO A 8 -5.95 9.57 -5.45
C PRO A 8 -6.29 8.61 -6.61
N VAL A 9 -6.84 7.46 -6.28
CA VAL A 9 -7.48 6.53 -7.23
C VAL A 9 -8.96 6.50 -6.90
N ILE A 10 -9.80 6.98 -7.83
CA ILE A 10 -11.25 7.07 -7.61
C ILE A 10 -11.92 5.96 -8.41
N VAL A 11 -12.63 5.07 -7.72
CA VAL A 11 -13.25 3.87 -8.29
C VAL A 11 -14.76 3.94 -8.06
N PHE A 12 -15.51 4.08 -9.14
CA PHE A 12 -16.97 4.10 -9.14
C PHE A 12 -17.55 2.68 -9.23
N ASP A 13 -18.85 2.55 -8.93
CA ASP A 13 -19.55 1.26 -8.90
C ASP A 13 -19.59 0.56 -10.28
N ASP A 14 -19.36 1.28 -11.38
CA ASP A 14 -19.33 0.78 -12.77
C ASP A 14 -17.93 0.44 -13.28
N ALA A 15 -16.90 0.57 -12.43
CA ALA A 15 -15.54 0.23 -12.80
C ALA A 15 -15.33 -1.28 -12.95
N ASP A 16 -14.44 -1.66 -13.86
CA ASP A 16 -13.91 -3.02 -13.92
C ASP A 16 -12.99 -3.28 -12.71
N LEU A 17 -13.51 -4.02 -11.73
CA LEU A 17 -12.79 -4.28 -10.48
C LEU A 17 -11.55 -5.14 -10.68
N ASP A 18 -11.54 -6.06 -11.64
CA ASP A 18 -10.38 -6.93 -11.85
C ASP A 18 -9.23 -6.11 -12.47
N ALA A 19 -9.54 -5.24 -13.44
CA ALA A 19 -8.58 -4.30 -13.99
C ALA A 19 -8.05 -3.31 -12.94
N VAL A 20 -8.92 -2.79 -12.06
CA VAL A 20 -8.52 -1.92 -10.95
C VAL A 20 -7.58 -2.65 -10.00
N VAL A 21 -7.90 -3.89 -9.61
CA VAL A 21 -7.08 -4.67 -8.68
C VAL A 21 -5.70 -4.97 -9.28
N GLU A 22 -5.64 -5.38 -10.55
CA GLU A 22 -4.37 -5.65 -11.23
C GLU A 22 -3.52 -4.37 -11.37
N GLY A 23 -4.16 -3.26 -11.76
CA GLY A 23 -3.51 -1.96 -11.88
C GLY A 23 -2.96 -1.47 -10.54
N VAL A 24 -3.79 -1.50 -9.48
CA VAL A 24 -3.35 -1.10 -8.14
C VAL A 24 -2.32 -2.08 -7.59
N ARG A 25 -2.40 -3.39 -7.83
CA ARG A 25 -1.31 -4.31 -7.42
C ARG A 25 0.03 -3.89 -8.02
N THR A 26 0.04 -3.43 -9.27
CA THR A 26 1.27 -3.06 -9.98
C THR A 26 1.72 -1.63 -9.62
N PHE A 27 0.94 -0.61 -9.97
CA PHE A 27 1.27 0.81 -9.73
C PHE A 27 1.18 1.20 -8.27
N GLY A 28 0.46 0.38 -7.49
CA GLY A 28 0.33 0.44 -6.06
C GLY A 28 1.41 -0.35 -5.33
N PHE A 29 2.32 -1.12 -5.96
CA PHE A 29 3.45 -1.79 -5.25
C PHE A 29 4.84 -1.65 -5.91
N TYR A 30 4.91 -1.17 -7.16
CA TYR A 30 6.16 -0.92 -7.89
C TYR A 30 7.16 -0.07 -7.09
N ASN A 31 8.46 -0.40 -7.21
CA ASN A 31 9.59 0.21 -6.49
C ASN A 31 9.42 0.27 -4.96
N ALA A 32 8.69 -0.70 -4.38
CA ALA A 32 8.28 -0.66 -2.99
C ALA A 32 7.61 0.66 -2.57
N GLY A 33 6.98 1.37 -3.52
CA GLY A 33 6.19 2.59 -3.25
C GLY A 33 6.94 3.85 -3.07
N GLN A 34 8.21 3.80 -3.39
CA GLN A 34 9.08 4.95 -3.41
C GLN A 34 8.94 5.62 -4.78
N ASP A 35 7.71 6.04 -5.08
CA ASP A 35 7.31 6.66 -6.34
C ASP A 35 6.32 7.78 -6.02
N CYS A 36 6.57 8.99 -6.53
CA CYS A 36 5.73 10.16 -6.28
C CYS A 36 4.32 10.05 -6.91
N THR A 37 4.14 9.14 -7.87
CA THR A 37 2.87 8.83 -8.54
C THR A 37 2.20 7.57 -8.01
N ALA A 38 2.76 6.97 -6.94
CA ALA A 38 2.22 5.77 -6.31
C ALA A 38 0.70 5.88 -6.05
N ALA A 39 -0.05 4.90 -6.55
CA ALA A 39 -1.47 4.72 -6.26
C ALA A 39 -1.70 4.37 -4.78
N CYS A 40 -1.72 5.40 -3.92
CA CYS A 40 -1.58 5.24 -2.47
C CYS A 40 -2.81 5.74 -1.67
N ARG A 41 -3.85 6.23 -2.35
CA ARG A 41 -5.09 6.69 -1.71
C ARG A 41 -6.30 6.32 -2.57
N ILE A 42 -6.98 5.22 -2.22
CA ILE A 42 -8.08 4.67 -3.01
C ILE A 42 -9.41 5.11 -2.41
N TYR A 43 -10.22 5.83 -3.20
CA TYR A 43 -11.60 6.16 -2.90
C TYR A 43 -12.49 5.23 -3.69
N ALA A 44 -13.12 4.28 -3.00
CA ALA A 44 -14.00 3.31 -3.60
C ALA A 44 -15.45 3.65 -3.27
N GLN A 45 -16.32 3.67 -4.27
CA GLN A 45 -17.74 3.90 -4.07
C GLN A 45 -18.35 2.76 -3.24
N LYS A 46 -19.36 3.11 -2.43
CA LYS A 46 -19.94 2.23 -1.41
C LYS A 46 -20.44 0.88 -1.93
N GLY A 47 -20.89 0.77 -3.18
CA GLY A 47 -21.43 -0.46 -3.74
C GLY A 47 -20.34 -1.51 -3.99
N ILE A 48 -19.14 -1.08 -4.37
CA ILE A 48 -18.01 -1.96 -4.69
C ILE A 48 -16.94 -2.06 -3.59
N TYR A 49 -17.03 -1.23 -2.54
CA TYR A 49 -15.99 -1.10 -1.51
C TYR A 49 -15.55 -2.45 -0.92
N ALA A 50 -16.50 -3.27 -0.45
CA ALA A 50 -16.17 -4.52 0.23
C ALA A 50 -15.49 -5.52 -0.72
N ALA A 51 -16.03 -5.67 -1.93
CA ALA A 51 -15.48 -6.56 -2.95
C ALA A 51 -14.08 -6.13 -3.41
N LEU A 52 -13.87 -4.82 -3.59
CA LEU A 52 -12.56 -4.27 -3.96
C LEU A 52 -11.54 -4.52 -2.85
N VAL A 53 -11.88 -4.26 -1.59
CA VAL A 53 -10.97 -4.48 -0.44
C VAL A 53 -10.55 -5.94 -0.34
N GLU A 54 -11.48 -6.88 -0.52
CA GLU A 54 -11.19 -8.31 -0.46
C GLU A 54 -10.28 -8.75 -1.61
N LYS A 55 -10.65 -8.44 -2.87
CA LYS A 55 -9.87 -8.79 -4.05
C LYS A 55 -8.48 -8.16 -4.03
N LEU A 56 -8.39 -6.88 -3.69
CA LEU A 56 -7.11 -6.18 -3.60
C LEU A 56 -6.26 -6.74 -2.46
N GLY A 57 -6.86 -7.04 -1.31
CA GLY A 57 -6.14 -7.67 -0.20
C GLY A 57 -5.49 -8.99 -0.59
N ALA A 58 -6.23 -9.85 -1.31
CA ALA A 58 -5.70 -11.12 -1.81
C ALA A 58 -4.58 -10.91 -2.86
N ALA A 59 -4.79 -9.98 -3.81
CA ALA A 59 -3.82 -9.66 -4.85
C ALA A 59 -2.51 -9.07 -4.30
N VAL A 60 -2.61 -8.24 -3.26
CA VAL A 60 -1.46 -7.64 -2.57
C VAL A 60 -0.72 -8.69 -1.73
N ALA A 61 -1.45 -9.57 -1.05
CA ALA A 61 -0.86 -10.65 -0.25
C ALA A 61 -0.05 -11.65 -1.09
N SER A 62 -0.31 -11.75 -2.40
CA SER A 62 0.42 -12.65 -3.30
C SER A 62 1.77 -12.11 -3.77
N LEU A 63 2.09 -10.83 -3.51
CA LEU A 63 3.34 -10.22 -3.97
C LEU A 63 4.56 -10.92 -3.37
N LYS A 64 5.42 -11.43 -4.25
CA LYS A 64 6.63 -12.12 -3.84
C LYS A 64 7.72 -11.12 -3.45
N MET A 65 7.96 -11.01 -2.15
CA MET A 65 9.11 -10.29 -1.61
C MET A 65 10.37 -11.15 -1.62
N GLY A 66 11.47 -10.63 -2.14
CA GLY A 66 12.72 -11.37 -2.25
C GLY A 66 13.92 -10.49 -2.58
N ALA A 67 15.03 -11.15 -2.87
CA ALA A 67 16.27 -10.49 -3.26
C ALA A 67 16.14 -9.88 -4.67
N PRO A 68 16.72 -8.71 -4.93
CA PRO A 68 16.63 -8.05 -6.25
C PRO A 68 17.14 -8.88 -7.43
N GLU A 69 18.09 -9.78 -7.17
CA GLU A 69 18.69 -10.68 -8.16
C GLU A 69 17.82 -11.91 -8.50
N ASP A 70 16.80 -12.22 -7.70
CA ASP A 70 15.84 -13.29 -8.01
C ASP A 70 14.79 -12.75 -8.99
N ALA A 71 14.75 -13.31 -10.21
CA ALA A 71 13.83 -12.91 -11.27
C ALA A 71 12.34 -13.08 -10.91
N SER A 72 12.03 -13.83 -9.85
CA SER A 72 10.67 -13.99 -9.34
C SER A 72 10.30 -12.99 -8.24
N THR A 73 11.24 -12.14 -7.81
CA THR A 73 10.97 -11.06 -6.86
C THR A 73 10.12 -9.98 -7.53
N GLU A 74 8.97 -9.69 -6.95
CA GLU A 74 8.08 -8.60 -7.37
C GLU A 74 8.23 -7.37 -6.47
N LEU A 75 8.68 -7.56 -5.22
CA LEU A 75 8.80 -6.50 -4.23
C LEU A 75 10.16 -6.55 -3.51
N GLY A 76 10.98 -5.53 -3.77
CA GLY A 76 12.28 -5.33 -3.13
C GLY A 76 12.18 -4.65 -1.75
N PRO A 77 13.34 -4.40 -1.11
CA PRO A 77 13.39 -3.68 0.16
C PRO A 77 13.14 -2.18 -0.04
N LEU A 78 12.84 -1.50 1.06
CA LEU A 78 12.91 -0.04 1.14
C LEU A 78 14.37 0.44 1.03
N SER A 79 14.55 1.73 0.75
CA SER A 79 15.87 2.33 0.48
C SER A 79 16.83 2.35 1.68
N SER A 80 16.32 2.44 2.91
CA SER A 80 17.16 2.54 4.11
C SER A 80 16.42 2.12 5.38
N THR A 81 17.19 1.86 6.45
CA THR A 81 16.65 1.62 7.79
C THR A 81 15.80 2.79 8.30
N ALA A 82 16.27 4.02 8.11
CA ALA A 82 15.54 5.21 8.57
C ALA A 82 14.19 5.34 7.85
N HIS A 83 14.18 5.02 6.56
CA HIS A 83 12.96 4.99 5.77
C HIS A 83 12.01 3.89 6.23
N LEU A 84 12.50 2.65 6.44
CA LEU A 84 11.73 1.55 7.04
C LEU A 84 11.10 1.94 8.39
N SER A 85 11.87 2.57 9.29
CA SER A 85 11.34 3.01 10.58
C SER A 85 10.20 4.03 10.43
N ARG A 86 10.29 4.94 9.46
CA ARG A 86 9.21 5.91 9.16
C ARG A 86 7.97 5.22 8.64
N VAL A 87 8.14 4.26 7.74
CA VAL A 87 7.08 3.41 7.19
C VAL A 87 6.35 2.64 8.30
N CYS A 88 7.10 1.92 9.14
CA CYS A 88 6.54 1.20 10.29
C CYS A 88 5.73 2.13 11.20
N LYS A 89 6.31 3.27 11.58
CA LYS A 89 5.66 4.24 12.47
C LYS A 89 4.32 4.71 11.92
N ALA A 90 4.24 5.06 10.65
CA ALA A 90 2.99 5.54 10.06
C ALA A 90 1.92 4.45 9.99
N VAL A 91 2.30 3.20 9.70
CA VAL A 91 1.37 2.06 9.71
C VAL A 91 0.91 1.76 11.13
N ASP A 92 1.80 1.81 12.11
CA ASP A 92 1.45 1.59 13.52
C ASP A 92 0.53 2.71 14.05
N GLU A 93 0.77 3.97 13.67
CA GLU A 93 -0.12 5.10 13.96
C GLU A 93 -1.52 4.89 13.33
N ALA A 94 -1.58 4.41 12.09
CA ALA A 94 -2.85 4.09 11.44
C ALA A 94 -3.56 2.92 12.16
N LYS A 95 -2.84 1.86 12.52
CA LYS A 95 -3.39 0.69 13.25
C LYS A 95 -3.91 1.03 14.64
N ALA A 96 -3.36 2.07 15.28
CA ALA A 96 -3.85 2.55 16.55
C ALA A 96 -5.24 3.21 16.45
N LEU A 97 -5.68 3.58 15.25
CA LEU A 97 -7.03 4.08 15.01
C LEU A 97 -8.01 2.90 14.97
N GLY A 98 -8.95 2.84 15.92
CA GLY A 98 -9.89 1.73 16.05
C GLY A 98 -10.83 1.49 14.86
N HIS A 99 -10.89 2.42 13.89
CA HIS A 99 -11.66 2.26 12.65
C HIS A 99 -10.84 1.75 11.46
N ILE A 100 -9.51 1.63 11.59
CA ILE A 100 -8.64 1.11 10.54
C ILE A 100 -8.49 -0.40 10.70
N ARG A 101 -8.65 -1.12 9.59
CA ARG A 101 -8.41 -2.56 9.48
C ARG A 101 -7.18 -2.82 8.63
N VAL A 102 -6.26 -3.63 9.15
CA VAL A 102 -5.19 -4.23 8.33
C VAL A 102 -5.79 -5.42 7.57
N VAL A 103 -5.83 -5.34 6.25
CA VAL A 103 -6.38 -6.39 5.39
C VAL A 103 -5.31 -7.44 5.09
N THR A 104 -4.09 -7.00 4.81
CA THR A 104 -2.90 -7.85 4.65
C THR A 104 -1.65 -7.07 5.09
N GLY A 105 -0.56 -7.78 5.40
CA GLY A 105 0.73 -7.19 5.78
C GLY A 105 0.71 -6.44 7.13
N GLY A 106 1.29 -5.25 7.13
CA GLY A 106 1.24 -4.31 8.26
C GLY A 106 2.36 -4.48 9.27
N SER A 107 3.46 -5.10 8.86
CA SER A 107 4.65 -5.28 9.68
C SER A 107 5.93 -5.37 8.85
N LYS A 108 7.07 -5.09 9.50
CA LYS A 108 8.39 -5.37 8.91
C LYS A 108 8.57 -6.89 8.75
N LYS A 109 9.25 -7.31 7.69
CA LYS A 109 9.66 -8.72 7.56
C LYS A 109 10.83 -8.99 8.50
N GLU A 110 10.82 -10.16 9.12
CA GLU A 110 11.95 -10.61 9.94
C GLU A 110 13.18 -10.93 9.07
N GLY A 111 14.37 -10.68 9.61
CA GLY A 111 15.65 -10.94 8.94
C GLY A 111 16.40 -9.67 8.52
N ALA A 112 17.40 -9.86 7.67
CA ALA A 112 18.27 -8.78 7.19
C ALA A 112 17.63 -7.97 6.05
N GLY A 113 18.03 -6.71 5.93
CA GLY A 113 17.52 -5.79 4.92
C GLY A 113 16.35 -4.94 5.40
N TYR A 114 15.78 -4.15 4.48
CA TYR A 114 14.79 -3.12 4.80
C TYR A 114 13.39 -3.48 4.29
N TYR A 115 13.00 -4.73 4.51
CA TYR A 115 11.76 -5.26 3.96
C TYR A 115 10.55 -4.93 4.84
N PHE A 116 9.53 -4.36 4.22
CA PHE A 116 8.22 -4.15 4.82
C PHE A 116 7.18 -4.94 4.04
N GLN A 117 6.27 -5.62 4.75
CA GLN A 117 5.26 -6.44 4.08
C GLN A 117 4.35 -5.57 3.20
N PRO A 118 3.96 -6.05 2.00
CA PRO A 118 2.95 -5.37 1.21
C PRO A 118 1.67 -5.31 2.04
N THR A 119 1.25 -4.09 2.40
CA THR A 119 0.09 -3.90 3.29
C THR A 119 -1.08 -3.37 2.49
N LEU A 120 -2.29 -3.57 3.02
CA LEU A 120 -3.48 -2.84 2.61
C LEU A 120 -4.24 -2.45 3.87
N LEU A 121 -4.50 -1.15 4.03
CA LEU A 121 -5.30 -0.60 5.12
C LEU A 121 -6.70 -0.20 4.62
N ALA A 122 -7.73 -0.70 5.27
CA ALA A 122 -9.13 -0.41 4.96
C ALA A 122 -9.78 0.43 6.07
N GLY A 123 -10.83 1.19 5.72
CA GLY A 123 -11.62 1.98 6.66
C GLY A 123 -11.02 3.35 7.01
N ALA A 124 -9.97 3.78 6.32
CA ALA A 124 -9.37 5.10 6.54
C ALA A 124 -10.38 6.22 6.24
N LYS A 125 -10.43 7.21 7.13
CA LYS A 125 -11.25 8.42 7.01
C LYS A 125 -10.45 9.53 6.37
N GLN A 126 -11.16 10.49 5.77
CA GLN A 126 -10.54 11.60 5.05
C GLN A 126 -9.50 12.35 5.87
N ASP A 127 -9.75 12.57 7.16
CA ASP A 127 -8.88 13.38 8.03
C ASP A 127 -7.76 12.57 8.69
N ASP A 128 -7.70 11.25 8.47
CA ASP A 128 -6.65 10.41 9.04
C ASP A 128 -5.28 10.79 8.45
N ALA A 129 -4.24 10.75 9.29
CA ALA A 129 -2.87 11.07 8.87
C ALA A 129 -2.39 10.21 7.69
N ILE A 130 -2.81 8.93 7.63
CA ILE A 130 -2.43 8.00 6.56
C ILE A 130 -2.99 8.42 5.19
N VAL A 131 -4.09 9.18 5.17
CA VAL A 131 -4.73 9.76 3.98
C VAL A 131 -4.08 11.10 3.63
N GLN A 132 -3.84 11.95 4.64
CA GLN A 132 -3.37 13.33 4.47
C GLN A 132 -1.87 13.46 4.23
N ARG A 133 -1.06 12.52 4.74
CA ARG A 133 0.41 12.60 4.67
C ARG A 133 0.95 11.53 3.73
N GLU A 134 1.91 11.94 2.89
CA GLU A 134 2.70 10.99 2.12
C GLU A 134 3.63 10.23 3.07
N VAL A 135 3.62 8.92 2.94
CA VAL A 135 4.46 8.04 3.76
C VAL A 135 5.52 7.33 2.89
N PHE A 136 5.33 7.27 1.56
CA PHE A 136 6.34 6.93 0.53
C PHE A 136 6.95 5.52 0.64
N GLY A 137 6.13 4.49 0.76
CA GLY A 137 6.49 3.09 1.02
C GLY A 137 5.19 2.29 0.91
N ARG A 138 5.18 1.00 0.57
CA ARG A 138 3.87 0.34 0.31
C ARG A 138 3.32 -0.30 1.56
N TRP A 139 2.34 0.39 2.11
CA TRP A 139 1.27 -0.20 2.91
C TRP A 139 -0.09 -0.08 2.23
#